data_AF-A0A2S7X6E1-F1
#
_entry.id   AF-A0A2S7X6E1-F1
#
_cell.length_a   1.000
_cell.length_b   1.000
_cell.length_c   1.000
_cell.angle_alpha   90.00
_cell.angle_beta   90.00
_cell.angle_gamma   90.00
#
_symmetry.space_group_name_H-M   'P 1'
#
loop_
_entity.id
_entity.type
_entity.pdbx_description
1 polymer ?
#
loop_
_entity_poly.entity_id
_entity_poly.type
_entity_poly.pdbx_seq_one_letter_code
_entity_poly.pdbx_strand_id
1 'polypeptide(L)'
;MKKYLLILSLPLISPYVTSSVLNKNEVEDFTKHCLDASTSHERRIFDALSNSEYINWSKIKLIDTVSRLNYTDTALEQKEGRNLLTCDLVINYQYDDKDIVLNSSYQVSIENNQTISRIAITEQAVTDFIVRVMVN
;
A
#
# COMPACT_ATOMS: atom_id res chain seq x y z
N MET A 1 11.05 12.60 -67.92
CA MET A 1 10.42 13.34 -66.80
C MET A 1 10.38 12.42 -65.57
N LYS A 2 11.19 12.69 -64.53
CA LYS A 2 11.14 11.94 -63.26
C LYS A 2 10.24 12.69 -62.28
N LYS A 3 9.17 12.04 -61.82
CA LYS A 3 8.28 12.54 -60.76
C LYS A 3 8.95 12.31 -59.40
N TYR A 4 9.20 13.38 -58.65
CA TYR A 4 9.59 13.28 -57.24
C TYR A 4 8.32 13.30 -56.39
N LEU A 5 8.06 12.20 -55.67
CA LEU A 5 7.06 12.16 -54.61
C LEU A 5 7.70 12.75 -53.35
N LEU A 6 7.19 13.91 -52.90
CA LEU A 6 7.50 14.42 -51.56
C LEU A 6 6.57 13.71 -50.56
N ILE A 7 7.14 12.81 -49.75
CA ILE A 7 6.44 12.23 -48.60
C ILE A 7 6.63 13.21 -47.44
N LEU A 8 5.59 13.98 -47.12
CA LEU A 8 5.54 14.74 -45.86
C LEU A 8 5.29 13.76 -44.71
N SER A 9 6.36 13.37 -44.02
CA SER A 9 6.26 12.73 -42.70
C SER A 9 5.98 13.81 -41.66
N LEU A 10 4.72 13.99 -41.29
CA LEU A 10 4.37 14.72 -40.07
C LEU A 10 4.77 13.85 -38.87
N PRO A 11 5.65 14.32 -37.97
CA PRO A 11 5.83 13.63 -36.70
C PRO A 11 4.51 13.80 -35.93
N LEU A 12 3.78 12.69 -35.76
CA LEU A 12 2.72 12.59 -34.76
C LEU A 12 3.39 12.71 -33.39
N ILE A 13 3.56 13.94 -32.92
CA ILE A 13 3.86 14.21 -31.52
C ILE A 13 2.58 13.87 -30.77
N SER A 14 2.44 12.61 -30.37
CA SER A 14 1.44 12.23 -29.39
C SER A 14 1.71 13.06 -28.13
N PRO A 15 0.78 13.92 -27.68
CA PRO A 15 0.92 14.53 -26.38
C PRO A 15 0.70 13.39 -25.38
N TYR A 16 1.78 12.84 -24.83
CA TYR A 16 1.71 12.14 -23.56
C TYR A 16 1.29 13.17 -22.51
N VAL A 17 -0.01 13.42 -22.40
CA VAL A 17 -0.60 14.08 -21.27
C VAL A 17 -0.50 13.08 -20.13
N THR A 18 0.61 13.12 -19.39
CA THR A 18 0.66 12.54 -18.05
C THR A 18 -0.14 13.48 -17.15
N SER A 19 -1.47 13.49 -17.29
CA SER A 19 -2.33 14.01 -16.22
C SER A 19 -2.14 13.04 -15.06
N SER A 20 -1.49 13.49 -13.99
CA SER A 20 -1.54 12.76 -12.73
C SER A 20 -3.03 12.56 -12.41
N VAL A 21 -3.44 11.31 -12.20
CA VAL A 21 -4.85 11.01 -11.88
C VAL A 21 -5.26 11.72 -10.59
N LEU A 22 -4.29 11.96 -9.70
CA LEU A 22 -4.46 12.64 -8.43
C LEU A 22 -3.67 13.94 -8.43
N ASN A 23 -4.27 15.00 -7.89
CA ASN A 23 -3.62 16.26 -7.60
C ASN A 23 -3.00 16.25 -6.19
N LYS A 24 -2.20 17.28 -5.88
CA LYS A 24 -1.47 17.37 -4.60
C LYS A 24 -2.39 17.36 -3.38
N ASN A 25 -3.51 18.08 -3.42
CA ASN A 25 -4.43 18.16 -2.29
C ASN A 25 -5.13 16.82 -2.06
N GLU A 26 -5.52 16.13 -3.14
CA GLU A 26 -6.07 14.77 -3.06
C GLU A 26 -5.08 13.78 -2.44
N VAL A 27 -3.80 13.88 -2.77
CA VAL A 27 -2.76 13.01 -2.18
C VAL A 27 -2.60 13.27 -0.67
N GLU A 28 -2.62 14.54 -0.23
CA GLU A 28 -2.54 14.88 1.20
C GLU A 28 -3.76 14.36 1.97
N ASP A 29 -4.97 14.58 1.43
CA ASP A 29 -6.22 14.11 2.03
C ASP A 29 -6.29 12.57 2.07
N PHE A 30 -5.90 11.89 0.99
CA PHE A 30 -5.89 10.43 0.93
C PHE A 30 -4.83 9.81 1.84
N THR A 31 -3.69 10.48 2.02
CA THR A 31 -2.67 10.05 2.98
C THR A 31 -3.23 10.10 4.41
N LYS A 32 -3.99 11.13 4.74
CA LYS A 32 -4.69 11.22 6.03
C LYS A 32 -5.71 10.10 6.21
N HIS A 33 -6.51 9.80 5.18
CA HIS A 33 -7.45 8.67 5.23
C HIS A 33 -6.75 7.33 5.46
N CYS A 34 -5.62 7.09 4.79
CA CYS A 34 -4.80 5.92 5.06
C CYS A 34 -4.39 5.89 6.54
N LEU A 35 -3.83 6.97 7.07
CA LEU A 35 -3.41 7.04 8.47
C LEU A 35 -4.57 6.75 9.44
N ASP A 36 -5.71 7.41 9.27
CA ASP A 36 -6.87 7.26 10.17
C ASP A 36 -7.43 5.82 10.15
N ALA A 37 -7.38 5.16 8.99
CA ALA A 37 -7.86 3.80 8.78
C ALA A 37 -6.86 2.71 9.21
N SER A 38 -5.59 3.06 9.48
CA SER A 38 -4.50 2.12 9.71
C SER A 38 -4.73 1.26 10.95
N THR A 39 -5.23 1.87 12.03
CA THR A 39 -5.46 1.19 13.31
C THR A 39 -6.42 0.01 13.18
N SER A 40 -7.41 0.10 12.28
CA SER A 40 -8.34 -1.02 12.06
C SER A 40 -7.64 -2.21 11.40
N HIS A 41 -6.76 -1.95 10.44
CA HIS A 41 -6.01 -3.02 9.77
C HIS A 41 -4.92 -3.61 10.70
N GLU A 42 -4.21 -2.75 11.44
CA GLU A 42 -3.22 -3.15 12.45
C GLU A 42 -3.83 -4.10 13.48
N ARG A 43 -5.03 -3.82 13.99
CA ARG A 43 -5.74 -4.71 14.92
C ARG A 43 -5.99 -6.08 14.34
N ARG A 44 -6.39 -6.18 13.07
CA ARG A 44 -6.62 -7.48 12.41
C ARG A 44 -5.33 -8.28 12.28
N ILE A 45 -4.22 -7.62 11.97
CA ILE A 45 -2.90 -8.26 11.94
C ILE A 45 -2.51 -8.75 13.34
N PHE A 46 -2.69 -7.90 14.35
CA PHE A 46 -2.39 -8.26 15.73
C PHE A 46 -3.24 -9.46 16.20
N ASP A 47 -4.55 -9.46 15.93
CA ASP A 47 -5.44 -10.57 16.27
C ASP A 47 -4.97 -11.88 15.61
N ALA A 48 -4.55 -11.82 14.34
CA ALA A 48 -3.99 -12.98 13.64
C ALA A 48 -2.65 -13.45 14.24
N LEU A 49 -1.77 -12.53 14.65
CA LEU A 49 -0.49 -12.86 15.28
C LEU A 49 -0.66 -13.39 16.71
N SER A 50 -1.62 -12.84 17.47
CA SER A 50 -1.75 -13.04 18.93
C SER A 50 -1.88 -14.50 19.34
N ASN A 51 -2.36 -15.35 18.43
CA ASN A 51 -2.54 -16.79 18.64
C ASN A 51 -1.30 -17.62 18.23
N SER A 52 -0.22 -16.99 17.77
CA SER A 52 0.99 -17.68 17.33
C SER A 52 1.82 -18.16 18.51
N GLU A 53 2.07 -19.46 18.58
CA GLU A 53 2.98 -20.08 19.55
C GLU A 53 4.46 -19.77 19.26
N TYR A 54 4.77 -19.30 18.04
CA TYR A 54 6.13 -18.97 17.62
C TYR A 54 6.60 -17.60 18.12
N ILE A 55 5.68 -16.76 18.61
CA ILE A 55 5.99 -15.40 19.06
C ILE A 55 6.00 -15.37 20.59
N ASN A 56 7.19 -15.21 21.16
CA ASN A 56 7.30 -14.85 22.57
C ASN A 56 6.95 -13.35 22.76
N TRP A 57 5.69 -13.07 23.05
CA TRP A 57 5.17 -11.71 23.27
C TRP A 57 5.84 -10.93 24.41
N SER A 58 6.58 -11.59 25.32
CA SER A 58 7.35 -10.87 26.34
C SER A 58 8.62 -10.21 25.81
N LYS A 59 9.08 -10.62 24.62
CA LYS A 59 10.30 -10.13 23.96
C LYS A 59 10.04 -9.13 22.84
N ILE A 60 8.78 -8.91 22.47
CA ILE A 60 8.40 -8.01 21.39
C ILE A 60 8.13 -6.60 21.92
N LYS A 61 8.60 -5.60 21.18
CA LYS A 61 8.34 -4.18 21.46
C LYS A 61 7.94 -3.49 20.17
N LEU A 62 6.78 -2.82 20.17
CA LEU A 62 6.40 -1.93 19.08
C LEU A 62 7.29 -0.68 19.11
N ILE A 63 7.91 -0.36 17.96
CA ILE A 63 8.73 0.84 17.80
C ILE A 63 7.89 1.96 17.17
N ASP A 64 7.31 1.70 16.02
CA ASP A 64 6.41 2.62 15.33
C ASP A 64 5.52 1.88 14.30
N THR A 65 4.49 2.59 13.86
CA THR A 65 3.59 2.18 12.78
C THR A 65 3.48 3.33 11.80
N VAL A 66 3.73 3.05 10.52
CA VAL A 66 3.64 4.02 9.44
C VAL A 66 2.61 3.53 8.43
N SER A 67 1.65 4.39 8.11
CA SER A 67 0.73 4.18 7.00
C SER A 67 0.89 5.27 5.97
N ARG A 68 0.84 4.89 4.69
CA ARG A 68 1.00 5.82 3.57
C ARG A 68 0.13 5.41 2.38
N LEU A 69 -0.23 6.39 1.57
CA LEU A 69 -0.90 6.15 0.29
C LEU A 69 0.03 5.41 -0.68
N ASN A 70 -0.45 4.30 -1.22
CA ASN A 70 0.15 3.68 -2.40
C ASN A 70 -0.43 4.38 -3.65
N TYR A 71 0.34 5.33 -4.17
CA TYR A 71 -0.09 6.19 -5.28
C TYR A 71 -0.42 5.39 -6.55
N THR A 72 0.42 4.41 -6.89
CA THR A 72 0.27 3.62 -8.11
C THR A 72 -1.02 2.82 -8.10
N ASP A 73 -1.25 2.06 -7.03
CA ASP A 73 -2.42 1.20 -6.92
C ASP A 73 -3.69 2.03 -6.74
N THR A 74 -3.62 3.13 -5.97
CA THR A 74 -4.75 4.06 -5.85
C THR A 74 -5.13 4.66 -7.20
N ALA A 75 -4.16 5.11 -8.01
CA ALA A 75 -4.46 5.67 -9.32
C ALA A 75 -5.11 4.64 -10.26
N LEU A 76 -4.79 3.36 -10.12
CA LEU A 76 -5.46 2.28 -10.86
C LEU A 76 -6.91 2.08 -10.38
N GLU A 77 -7.12 1.99 -9.07
CA GLU A 77 -8.45 1.87 -8.45
C GLU A 77 -9.38 3.03 -8.86
N GLN A 78 -8.85 4.26 -8.93
CA GLN A 78 -9.60 5.44 -9.37
C GLN A 78 -9.93 5.40 -10.87
N LYS A 79 -8.98 4.98 -11.73
CA LYS A 79 -9.24 4.81 -13.17
C LYS A 79 -10.32 3.78 -13.47
N GLU A 80 -10.44 2.76 -12.63
CA GLU A 80 -11.46 1.72 -12.74
C GLU A 80 -12.80 2.10 -12.08
N GLY A 81 -12.90 3.32 -11.53
CA GLY A 81 -14.12 3.84 -10.92
C GLY A 81 -14.47 3.18 -9.58
N ARG A 82 -13.51 2.55 -8.90
CA ARG A 82 -13.74 1.80 -7.67
C ARG A 82 -13.79 2.67 -6.41
N ASN A 83 -13.40 3.95 -6.49
CA ASN A 83 -13.35 4.90 -5.36
C ASN A 83 -12.64 4.32 -4.12
N LEU A 84 -11.62 3.49 -4.33
CA LEU A 84 -10.79 2.91 -3.28
C LEU A 84 -9.43 3.60 -3.23
N LEU A 85 -8.93 3.78 -2.01
CA LEU A 85 -7.53 4.10 -1.72
C LEU A 85 -6.82 2.81 -1.40
N THR A 86 -5.62 2.61 -1.96
CA THR A 86 -4.72 1.54 -1.52
C THR A 86 -3.66 2.16 -0.64
N CYS A 87 -3.46 1.59 0.54
CA CYS A 87 -2.56 2.09 1.57
C CYS A 87 -1.55 1.00 1.94
N ASP A 88 -0.28 1.38 2.05
CA ASP A 88 0.75 0.53 2.63
C ASP A 88 0.76 0.71 4.15
N LEU A 89 0.96 -0.37 4.90
CA LEU A 89 1.20 -0.38 6.34
C LEU A 89 2.56 -1.01 6.62
N VAL A 90 3.40 -0.29 7.35
CA VAL A 90 4.69 -0.77 7.86
C VAL A 90 4.65 -0.68 9.38
N ILE A 91 4.84 -1.81 10.06
CA ILE A 91 4.92 -1.87 11.51
C ILE A 91 6.32 -2.34 11.88
N ASN A 92 7.07 -1.51 12.59
CA ASN A 92 8.41 -1.87 13.04
C ASN A 92 8.35 -2.34 14.50
N TYR A 93 8.91 -3.52 14.73
CA TYR A 93 9.06 -4.12 16.04
C TYR A 93 10.55 -4.31 16.34
N GLN A 94 10.86 -4.38 17.63
CA GLN A 94 12.07 -5.02 18.12
C GLN A 94 11.70 -6.35 18.75
N TYR A 95 12.44 -7.41 18.44
CA TYR A 95 12.26 -8.75 18.99
C TYR A 95 13.63 -9.32 19.38
N ASP A 96 13.85 -9.57 20.67
CA ASP A 96 15.12 -10.09 21.19
C ASP A 96 16.33 -9.26 20.72
N ASP A 97 16.24 -7.94 20.89
CA ASP A 97 17.22 -6.92 20.47
C ASP A 97 17.46 -6.80 18.96
N LYS A 98 16.62 -7.42 18.11
CA LYS A 98 16.68 -7.32 16.65
C LYS A 98 15.50 -6.57 16.07
N ASP A 99 15.75 -5.75 15.06
CA ASP A 99 14.68 -5.06 14.33
C ASP A 99 13.96 -6.04 13.39
N ILE A 100 12.63 -6.08 13.48
CA ILE A 100 11.76 -6.89 12.63
C ILE A 100 10.64 -6.01 12.09
N VAL A 101 10.46 -6.06 10.77
CA VAL A 101 9.44 -5.26 10.08
C VAL A 101 8.32 -6.16 9.58
N LEU A 102 7.08 -5.77 9.84
CA LEU A 102 5.88 -6.29 9.21
C LEU A 102 5.40 -5.32 8.14
N ASN A 103 5.26 -5.81 6.91
CA ASN A 103 4.74 -5.02 5.79
C ASN A 103 3.42 -5.61 5.33
N SER A 104 2.41 -4.77 5.16
CA SER A 104 1.10 -5.16 4.64
C SER A 104 0.53 -4.03 3.78
N SER A 105 -0.59 -4.31 3.11
CA SER A 105 -1.42 -3.28 2.49
C SER A 105 -2.90 -3.54 2.74
N TYR A 106 -3.67 -2.48 2.65
CA TYR A 106 -5.11 -2.51 2.83
C TYR A 106 -5.75 -1.45 1.95
N GLN A 107 -7.07 -1.52 1.84
CA GLN A 107 -7.84 -0.54 1.09
C GLN A 107 -8.74 0.27 2.01
N VAL A 108 -9.06 1.47 1.59
CA VAL A 108 -10.02 2.36 2.25
C VAL A 108 -11.04 2.82 1.22
N SER A 109 -12.32 2.62 1.53
CA SER A 109 -13.40 3.19 0.73
C SER A 109 -13.49 4.69 1.00
N ILE A 110 -13.41 5.52 -0.03
CA ILE A 110 -13.49 6.98 0.10
C ILE A 110 -14.87 7.42 0.61
N GLU A 111 -15.92 6.71 0.19
CA GLU A 111 -17.31 7.12 0.44
C GLU A 111 -17.73 7.04 1.91
N ASN A 112 -17.19 6.07 2.64
CA ASN A 112 -17.60 5.76 4.01
C ASN A 112 -16.43 5.55 4.99
N ASN A 113 -15.20 5.82 4.55
CA ASN A 113 -13.96 5.64 5.31
C ASN A 113 -13.79 4.22 5.90
N GLN A 114 -14.34 3.21 5.21
CA GLN A 114 -14.27 1.83 5.69
C GLN A 114 -12.93 1.18 5.31
N THR A 115 -12.23 0.65 6.30
CA THR A 115 -11.03 -0.18 6.10
C THR A 115 -11.41 -1.56 5.54
N ILE A 116 -10.82 -1.90 4.40
CA ILE A 116 -10.97 -3.18 3.69
C ILE A 116 -9.62 -3.89 3.73
N SER A 117 -9.45 -4.79 4.69
CA SER A 117 -8.27 -5.65 4.76
C SER A 117 -8.49 -6.91 3.94
N ARG A 118 -7.61 -7.16 2.97
CA ARG A 118 -7.65 -8.37 2.15
C ARG A 118 -7.04 -9.54 2.93
N ILE A 119 -7.77 -10.65 3.03
CA ILE A 119 -7.38 -11.82 3.83
C ILE A 119 -6.02 -12.35 3.39
N ALA A 120 -5.83 -12.64 2.10
CA ALA A 120 -4.58 -13.18 1.57
C ALA A 120 -3.35 -12.27 1.85
N ILE A 121 -3.51 -10.95 1.75
CA ILE A 121 -2.42 -10.00 2.05
C ILE A 121 -2.09 -10.01 3.54
N THR A 122 -3.12 -10.07 4.39
CA THR A 122 -2.96 -10.12 5.84
C THR A 122 -2.27 -11.42 6.27
N GLU A 123 -2.72 -12.56 5.74
CA GLU A 123 -2.14 -13.89 6.01
C GLU A 123 -0.68 -13.98 5.56
N GLN A 124 -0.36 -13.42 4.38
CA GLN A 124 1.01 -13.35 3.91
C GLN A 124 1.89 -12.50 4.83
N ALA A 125 1.44 -11.29 5.20
CA ALA A 125 2.17 -10.41 6.10
C ALA A 125 2.44 -11.06 7.47
N VAL A 126 1.44 -11.75 8.01
CA VAL A 126 1.53 -12.52 9.27
C VAL A 126 2.53 -13.66 9.15
N THR A 127 2.46 -14.44 8.06
CA THR A 127 3.36 -15.57 7.81
C THR A 127 4.81 -15.10 7.67
N ASP A 128 5.04 -14.06 6.86
CA ASP A 128 6.37 -13.49 6.64
C ASP A 128 6.96 -12.95 7.95
N PHE A 129 6.14 -12.33 8.79
CA PHE A 129 6.56 -11.86 10.11
C PHE A 129 6.95 -13.01 11.04
N ILE A 130 6.14 -14.07 11.11
CA ILE A 130 6.44 -15.26 11.92
C ILE A 130 7.75 -15.91 11.46
N VAL A 131 7.93 -16.08 10.14
CA VAL A 131 9.18 -16.63 9.60
C VAL A 131 10.38 -15.79 10.02
N ARG A 132 10.28 -14.45 9.95
CA ARG A 132 11.35 -13.54 10.40
C ARG A 132 11.64 -13.69 11.90
N VAL A 133 10.62 -13.86 12.73
CA VAL A 133 10.79 -14.12 14.17
C VAL A 133 11.49 -15.45 14.42
N MET A 134 11.20 -16.48 13.64
CA MET A 134 11.77 -17.82 13.82
C MET A 134 13.24 -17.96 13.36
N VAL A 135 13.64 -17.24 12.30
CA VAL A 135 14.99 -17.34 11.73
C VAL A 135 15.97 -16.31 12.30
N ASN A 136 15.46 -15.30 13.01
CA ASN A 136 16.27 -14.36 13.77
C ASN A 136 16.70 -15.00 15.09
#